data_AF-A0A9E0H753-F1
#
_entry.id   AF-A0A9E0H753-F1
#
_cell.length_a   1.000
_cell.length_b   1.000
_cell.length_c   1.000
_cell.angle_alpha   90.00
_cell.angle_beta   90.00
_cell.angle_gamma   90.00
#
_symmetry.space_group_name_H-M   'P 1'
#
loop_
_entity.id
_entity.type
_entity.pdbx_description
1 polymer ?
#
loop_
_entity_poly.entity_id
_entity_poly.type
_entity_poly.pdbx_seq_one_letter_code
_entity_poly.pdbx_strand_id
1 'polypeptide(L)'
;MTTDLQALTARLDAMSAQLAILVERDARRGELYDEFAPIARAALGSAITKLDGLEKDGTLAFVRELGGIGQKVLAHFSADDVRQLGDATVAILETVRALTQPDTLRLAADAAEAIEHAEETKPVGLFGMMRATKDDDVQRGMAVMLEVLRRVGHGVNAMTAKQQRADDRQAKLAEILGPKRNRKVLGTERAAPPPKRLPAPAAKAPPPAAACAVPSTKPAVAAGTIDGVAVTADGYLVDAKAWTRELGVAIAAAEGLTLTDAHWALIDVARADFATTGVSPNIRRLTQVANVATKDIYALFPKAPGRAIAKLAGLPKPAGCL
;
A
#
# COMPACT_ATOMS: atom_id res chain seq x y z
N MET A 1 -55.82 -56.08 21.09
CA MET A 1 -54.82 -56.83 20.28
C MET A 1 -54.90 -56.48 18.80
N THR A 2 -56.07 -56.32 18.19
CA THR A 2 -56.20 -55.96 16.76
C THR A 2 -55.77 -54.53 16.43
N THR A 3 -56.05 -53.56 17.30
CA THR A 3 -55.71 -52.14 17.09
C THR A 3 -54.20 -51.86 17.10
N ASP A 4 -53.44 -52.54 17.96
CA ASP A 4 -51.97 -52.42 18.01
C ASP A 4 -51.30 -52.99 16.77
N LEU A 5 -51.84 -54.09 16.22
CA LEU A 5 -51.35 -54.69 14.97
C LEU A 5 -51.61 -53.78 13.76
N GLN A 6 -52.75 -53.08 13.73
CA GLN A 6 -53.06 -52.08 12.70
C GLN A 6 -52.16 -50.84 12.79
N ALA A 7 -51.85 -50.38 14.01
CA ALA A 7 -50.91 -49.28 14.21
C ALA A 7 -49.47 -49.65 13.80
N LEU A 8 -49.04 -50.89 14.08
CA LEU A 8 -47.75 -51.42 13.65
C LEU A 8 -47.63 -51.55 12.14
N THR A 9 -48.67 -52.05 11.45
CA THR A 9 -48.68 -52.15 9.99
C THR A 9 -48.64 -50.77 9.32
N ALA A 10 -49.45 -49.81 9.79
CA ALA A 10 -49.41 -48.44 9.28
C ALA A 10 -48.02 -47.78 9.46
N ARG A 11 -47.32 -48.07 10.57
CA ARG A 11 -45.98 -47.54 10.82
C ARG A 11 -44.91 -48.19 9.94
N LEU A 12 -45.05 -49.49 9.64
CA LEU A 12 -44.20 -50.20 8.69
C LEU A 12 -44.38 -49.67 7.26
N ASP A 13 -45.62 -49.39 6.84
CA ASP A 13 -45.91 -48.80 5.52
C ASP A 13 -45.37 -47.37 5.41
N ALA A 14 -45.46 -46.58 6.48
CA ALA A 14 -44.86 -45.24 6.52
C ALA A 14 -43.33 -45.29 6.42
N MET A 15 -42.68 -46.25 7.11
CA MET A 15 -41.23 -46.45 7.01
C MET A 15 -40.79 -46.95 5.64
N SER A 16 -41.55 -47.87 5.02
CA SER A 16 -41.22 -48.37 3.67
C SER A 16 -41.34 -47.27 2.61
N ALA A 17 -42.34 -46.39 2.73
CA ALA A 17 -42.49 -45.22 1.87
C ALA A 17 -41.33 -44.22 2.05
N GLN A 18 -40.87 -43.99 3.29
CA GLN A 18 -39.70 -43.14 3.54
C GLN A 18 -38.41 -43.73 2.96
N LEU A 19 -38.22 -45.04 3.04
CA LEU A 19 -37.08 -45.73 2.44
C LEU A 19 -37.11 -45.61 0.91
N ALA A 20 -38.26 -45.75 0.27
CA ALA A 20 -38.39 -45.61 -1.17
C ALA A 20 -37.95 -44.22 -1.66
N ILE A 21 -38.34 -43.16 -0.95
CA ILE A 21 -37.93 -41.78 -1.26
C ILE A 21 -36.42 -41.58 -1.10
N LEU A 22 -35.82 -42.19 -0.07
CA LEU A 22 -34.37 -42.11 0.15
C LEU A 22 -33.59 -42.85 -0.94
N VAL A 23 -34.05 -44.03 -1.36
CA VAL A 23 -33.44 -44.81 -2.45
C VAL A 23 -33.53 -44.05 -3.77
N GLU A 24 -34.68 -43.46 -4.09
CA GLU A 24 -34.86 -42.62 -5.28
C GLU A 24 -33.91 -41.40 -5.28
N ARG A 25 -33.71 -40.77 -4.12
CA ARG A 25 -32.75 -39.66 -3.97
C ARG A 25 -31.30 -40.11 -4.19
N ASP A 26 -30.96 -41.33 -3.79
CA ASP A 26 -29.61 -41.88 -3.97
C ASP A 26 -29.37 -42.28 -5.42
N ALA A 27 -30.37 -42.83 -6.10
CA ALA A 27 -30.33 -43.12 -7.53
C ALA A 27 -30.07 -41.84 -8.35
N ARG A 28 -30.82 -40.76 -8.08
CA ARG A 28 -30.62 -39.46 -8.75
C ARG A 28 -29.25 -38.83 -8.47
N ARG A 29 -28.66 -39.07 -7.29
CA ARG A 29 -27.27 -38.66 -7.02
C ARG A 29 -26.28 -39.50 -7.81
N GLY A 30 -26.53 -40.80 -7.96
CA GLY A 30 -25.70 -41.71 -8.77
C GLY A 30 -25.66 -41.30 -10.25
N GLU A 31 -26.80 -40.98 -10.84
CA GLU A 31 -26.91 -40.49 -12.23
C GLU A 31 -26.06 -39.24 -12.44
N LEU A 32 -26.09 -38.30 -11.50
CA LEU A 32 -25.25 -37.10 -11.54
C LEU A 32 -23.75 -37.47 -11.51
N TYR A 33 -23.35 -38.41 -10.64
CA TYR A 33 -21.95 -38.86 -10.63
C TYR A 33 -21.53 -39.49 -11.95
N ASP A 34 -22.38 -40.29 -12.59
CA ASP A 34 -22.07 -40.92 -13.87
C ASP A 34 -21.94 -39.91 -15.01
N GLU A 35 -22.73 -38.83 -14.99
CA GLU A 35 -22.59 -37.72 -15.94
C GLU A 35 -21.31 -36.89 -15.71
N PHE A 36 -20.94 -36.63 -14.45
CA PHE A 36 -19.77 -35.81 -14.11
C PHE A 36 -18.43 -36.58 -14.15
N ALA A 37 -18.46 -37.90 -13.90
CA ALA A 37 -17.28 -38.75 -13.87
C ALA A 37 -16.41 -38.70 -15.14
N PRO A 38 -16.95 -38.74 -16.39
CA PRO A 38 -16.12 -38.66 -17.59
C PRO A 38 -15.42 -37.30 -17.72
N ILE A 39 -16.09 -36.21 -17.37
CA ILE A 39 -15.50 -34.86 -17.38
C ILE A 39 -14.38 -34.77 -16.35
N ALA A 40 -14.63 -35.25 -15.13
CA ALA A 40 -13.63 -35.26 -14.06
C ALA A 40 -12.40 -36.11 -14.43
N ARG A 41 -12.60 -37.29 -15.02
CA ARG A 41 -11.50 -38.15 -15.49
C ARG A 41 -10.70 -37.51 -16.62
N ALA A 42 -11.36 -36.87 -17.59
CA ALA A 42 -10.67 -36.17 -18.69
C ALA A 42 -9.88 -34.95 -18.20
N ALA A 43 -10.46 -34.17 -17.28
CA ALA A 43 -9.80 -33.03 -16.65
C ALA A 43 -8.60 -33.47 -15.81
N LEU A 44 -8.75 -34.54 -15.01
CA LEU A 44 -7.68 -35.11 -14.21
C LEU A 44 -6.55 -35.66 -15.08
N GLY A 45 -6.88 -36.38 -16.15
CA GLY A 45 -5.89 -36.86 -17.12
C GLY A 45 -5.09 -35.70 -17.73
N SER A 46 -5.79 -34.66 -18.20
CA SER A 46 -5.14 -33.46 -18.75
C SER A 46 -4.28 -32.73 -17.72
N ALA A 47 -4.71 -32.67 -16.46
CA ALA A 47 -3.93 -32.08 -15.38
C ALA A 47 -2.67 -32.90 -15.09
N ILE A 48 -2.77 -34.23 -15.02
CA ILE A 48 -1.62 -35.12 -14.82
C ILE A 48 -0.61 -34.97 -15.96
N THR A 49 -1.05 -34.96 -17.21
CA THR A 49 -0.12 -34.80 -18.36
C THR A 49 0.57 -33.43 -18.36
N LYS A 50 -0.15 -32.36 -17.99
CA LYS A 50 0.47 -31.04 -17.83
C LYS A 50 1.44 -30.97 -16.66
N LEU A 51 1.10 -31.58 -15.53
CA LEU A 51 2.00 -31.66 -14.37
C LEU A 51 3.26 -32.46 -14.69
N ASP A 52 3.13 -33.59 -15.38
CA ASP A 52 4.27 -34.41 -15.82
C ASP A 52 5.18 -33.64 -16.78
N GLY A 53 4.61 -32.83 -17.68
CA GLY A 53 5.38 -31.90 -18.52
C GLY A 53 6.16 -30.87 -17.71
N LEU A 54 5.50 -30.22 -16.74
CA LEU A 54 6.12 -29.23 -15.84
C LEU A 54 7.17 -29.81 -14.89
N GLU A 55 7.12 -31.11 -14.63
CA GLU A 55 8.13 -31.80 -13.81
C GLU A 55 9.37 -32.12 -14.65
N LYS A 56 9.16 -32.59 -15.89
CA LYS A 56 10.24 -32.93 -16.83
C LYS A 56 11.05 -31.73 -17.32
N ASP A 57 10.40 -30.59 -17.54
CA ASP A 57 11.07 -29.36 -17.96
C ASP A 57 11.71 -28.58 -16.79
N GLY A 58 11.57 -29.08 -15.56
CA GLY A 58 12.13 -28.47 -14.35
C GLY A 58 11.36 -27.26 -13.84
N THR A 59 10.23 -26.89 -14.45
CA THR A 59 9.41 -25.75 -14.03
C THR A 59 8.90 -25.91 -12.59
N LEU A 60 8.50 -27.12 -12.20
CA LEU A 60 8.08 -27.42 -10.82
C LEU A 60 9.22 -27.24 -9.80
N ALA A 61 10.45 -27.62 -10.17
CA ALA A 61 11.61 -27.43 -9.32
C ALA A 61 11.94 -25.94 -9.16
N PHE A 62 11.92 -25.18 -10.26
CA PHE A 62 12.10 -23.74 -10.26
C PHE A 62 11.05 -23.01 -9.40
N VAL A 63 9.77 -23.34 -9.56
CA VAL A 63 8.68 -22.76 -8.76
C VAL A 63 8.84 -23.10 -7.27
N ARG A 64 9.26 -24.33 -6.94
CA ARG A 64 9.53 -24.74 -5.56
C ARG A 64 10.68 -23.92 -4.94
N GLU A 65 11.77 -23.72 -5.67
CA GLU A 65 12.88 -22.87 -5.23
C GLU A 65 12.47 -21.40 -5.07
N LEU A 66 11.70 -20.86 -6.02
CA LEU A 66 11.09 -19.53 -5.92
C LEU A 66 10.22 -19.37 -4.66
N GLY A 67 9.43 -20.39 -4.34
CA GLY A 67 8.65 -20.44 -3.11
C GLY A 67 9.55 -20.45 -1.85
N GLY A 68 10.66 -21.19 -1.88
CA GLY A 68 11.65 -21.20 -0.81
C GLY A 68 12.33 -19.84 -0.60
N ILE A 69 12.67 -19.14 -1.69
CA ILE A 69 13.17 -17.75 -1.65
C ILE A 69 12.09 -16.85 -1.04
N GLY A 70 10.84 -16.97 -1.50
CA GLY A 70 9.72 -16.21 -0.96
C GLY A 70 9.54 -16.38 0.54
N GLN A 71 9.67 -17.60 1.07
CA GLN A 71 9.61 -17.86 2.52
C GLN A 71 10.80 -17.25 3.28
N LYS A 72 12.01 -17.35 2.74
CA LYS A 72 13.20 -16.72 3.34
C LYS A 72 13.08 -15.19 3.36
N VAL A 73 12.57 -14.61 2.28
CA VAL A 73 12.28 -13.17 2.21
C VAL A 73 11.21 -12.81 3.25
N LEU A 74 10.11 -13.57 3.35
CA LEU A 74 9.06 -13.31 4.35
C LEU A 74 9.52 -13.50 5.80
N ALA A 75 10.55 -14.31 6.03
CA ALA A 75 11.14 -14.52 7.36
C ALA A 75 11.95 -13.31 7.85
N HIS A 76 12.50 -12.51 6.93
CA HIS A 76 13.38 -11.39 7.26
C HIS A 76 12.80 -10.02 6.88
N PHE A 77 11.86 -9.99 5.94
CA PHE A 77 11.22 -8.79 5.40
C PHE A 77 9.72 -8.89 5.62
N SER A 78 9.17 -7.87 6.26
CA SER A 78 7.73 -7.70 6.43
C SER A 78 7.05 -7.38 5.09
N ALA A 79 5.73 -7.52 5.03
CA ALA A 79 4.97 -7.13 3.85
C ALA A 79 5.13 -5.63 3.51
N ASP A 80 5.44 -4.78 4.50
CA ASP A 80 5.71 -3.37 4.29
C ASP A 80 7.13 -3.14 3.72
N ASP A 81 8.12 -3.95 4.11
CA ASP A 81 9.48 -3.88 3.56
C ASP A 81 9.52 -4.29 2.08
N VAL A 82 8.76 -5.31 1.70
CA VAL A 82 8.64 -5.74 0.29
C VAL A 82 7.97 -4.66 -0.56
N ARG A 83 7.03 -3.89 0.00
CA ARG A 83 6.41 -2.76 -0.69
C ARG A 83 7.36 -1.58 -0.86
N GLN A 84 8.09 -1.23 0.20
CA GLN A 84 9.14 -0.22 0.10
C GLN A 84 10.23 -0.62 -0.89
N LEU A 85 10.58 -1.90 -0.95
CA LEU A 85 11.50 -2.43 -1.96
C LEU A 85 10.93 -2.27 -3.36
N GLY A 86 9.65 -2.56 -3.57
CA GLY A 86 8.95 -2.31 -4.83
C GLY A 86 9.03 -0.84 -5.26
N ASP A 87 8.77 0.09 -4.34
CA ASP A 87 8.86 1.54 -4.60
C ASP A 87 10.31 1.98 -4.90
N ALA A 88 11.30 1.37 -4.24
CA ALA A 88 12.72 1.62 -4.46
C ALA A 88 13.28 0.91 -5.71
N THR A 89 12.59 -0.09 -6.25
CA THR A 89 13.09 -0.91 -7.37
C THR A 89 13.33 -0.05 -8.62
N VAL A 90 12.46 0.94 -8.88
CA VAL A 90 12.64 1.86 -10.00
C VAL A 90 13.91 2.68 -9.82
N ALA A 91 14.15 3.25 -8.64
CA ALA A 91 15.36 4.01 -8.35
C ALA A 91 16.63 3.13 -8.45
N ILE A 92 16.57 1.88 -7.99
CA ILE A 92 17.67 0.92 -8.13
C ILE A 92 17.94 0.64 -9.61
N LEU A 93 16.90 0.34 -10.40
CA LEU A 93 17.04 0.08 -11.84
C LEU A 93 17.55 1.30 -12.60
N GLU A 94 17.12 2.51 -12.24
CA GLU A 94 17.66 3.76 -12.78
C GLU A 94 19.13 3.94 -12.43
N THR A 95 19.54 3.55 -11.22
CA THR A 95 20.95 3.59 -10.81
C THR A 95 21.78 2.60 -11.62
N VAL A 96 21.30 1.36 -11.81
CA VAL A 96 21.98 0.36 -12.66
C VAL A 96 22.05 0.86 -14.10
N ARG A 97 20.97 1.47 -14.61
CA ARG A 97 20.95 2.10 -15.94
C ARG A 97 21.94 3.25 -16.03
N ALA A 98 22.07 4.06 -14.99
CA ALA A 98 23.02 5.18 -14.94
C ALA A 98 24.46 4.68 -14.92
N LEU A 99 24.76 3.62 -14.16
CA LEU A 99 26.10 3.02 -14.09
C LEU A 99 26.50 2.33 -15.40
N THR A 100 25.53 1.77 -16.13
CA THR A 100 25.76 1.11 -17.43
C THR A 100 25.73 2.06 -18.62
N GLN A 101 25.71 3.38 -18.39
CA GLN A 101 25.88 4.36 -19.48
C GLN A 101 27.31 4.26 -20.07
N PRO A 102 27.47 4.46 -21.40
CA PRO A 102 28.76 4.32 -22.06
C PRO A 102 29.83 5.25 -21.45
N ASP A 103 29.44 6.47 -21.05
CA ASP A 103 30.37 7.45 -20.47
C ASP A 103 30.83 7.04 -19.07
N THR A 104 29.95 6.49 -18.22
CA THR A 104 30.33 5.99 -16.89
C THR A 104 31.16 4.73 -16.96
N LEU A 105 30.85 3.83 -17.90
CA LEU A 105 31.66 2.63 -18.14
C LEU A 105 33.06 2.98 -18.62
N ARG A 106 33.18 3.98 -19.51
CA ARG A 106 34.47 4.47 -19.98
C ARG A 106 35.26 5.12 -18.86
N LEU A 107 34.65 5.99 -18.06
CA LEU A 107 35.31 6.58 -16.89
C LEU A 107 35.79 5.52 -15.90
N ALA A 108 34.99 4.48 -15.68
CA ALA A 108 35.36 3.36 -14.80
C ALA A 108 36.54 2.55 -15.38
N ALA A 109 36.56 2.32 -16.70
CA ALA A 109 37.67 1.66 -17.39
C ALA A 109 38.96 2.51 -17.32
N ASP A 110 38.87 3.80 -17.62
CA ASP A 110 40.01 4.74 -17.55
C ASP A 110 40.57 4.81 -16.11
N ALA A 111 39.70 4.82 -15.10
CA ALA A 111 40.11 4.80 -13.70
C ALA A 111 40.74 3.45 -13.29
N ALA A 112 40.22 2.32 -13.78
CA ALA A 112 40.79 1.00 -13.52
C ALA A 112 42.19 0.87 -14.14
N GLU A 113 42.36 1.35 -15.37
CA GLU A 113 43.65 1.40 -16.06
C GLU A 113 44.66 2.30 -15.31
N ALA A 114 44.22 3.46 -14.81
CA ALA A 114 45.07 4.33 -14.00
C ALA A 114 45.51 3.69 -12.67
N ILE A 115 44.67 2.86 -12.05
CA ILE A 115 45.00 2.11 -10.83
C ILE A 115 45.99 0.98 -11.15
N GLU A 116 45.80 0.28 -12.27
CA GLU A 116 46.68 -0.81 -12.70
C GLU A 116 48.11 -0.31 -12.96
N HIS A 117 48.25 0.90 -13.51
CA HIS A 117 49.55 1.54 -13.75
C HIS A 117 50.06 2.38 -12.58
N ALA A 118 49.34 2.44 -11.45
CA ALA A 118 49.70 3.30 -10.32
C ALA A 118 51.05 2.90 -9.70
N GLU A 119 51.42 1.61 -9.71
CA GLU A 119 52.69 1.14 -9.16
C GLU A 119 53.93 1.59 -9.97
N GLU A 120 53.76 1.95 -11.25
CA GLU A 120 54.83 2.47 -12.10
C GLU A 120 54.99 4.00 -12.00
N THR A 121 54.00 4.68 -11.41
CA THR A 121 54.01 6.15 -11.28
C THR A 121 54.88 6.61 -10.11
N LYS A 122 55.91 7.42 -10.41
CA LYS A 122 56.78 7.98 -9.38
C LYS A 122 55.99 8.97 -8.50
N PRO A 123 56.14 8.91 -7.16
CA PRO A 123 55.44 9.84 -6.28
C PRO A 123 55.82 11.28 -6.61
N VAL A 124 54.81 12.12 -6.77
CA VAL A 124 55.00 13.53 -7.09
C VAL A 124 55.54 14.25 -5.85
N GLY A 125 56.72 14.86 -5.96
CA GLY A 125 57.26 15.70 -4.88
C GLY A 125 56.41 16.94 -4.63
N LEU A 126 56.62 17.62 -3.49
CA LEU A 126 55.82 18.77 -3.03
C LEU A 126 55.68 19.88 -4.10
N PHE A 127 56.75 20.17 -4.85
CA PHE A 127 56.75 21.16 -5.93
C PHE A 127 56.04 20.64 -7.21
N GLY A 128 56.13 19.33 -7.45
CA GLY A 128 55.43 18.66 -8.54
C GLY A 128 53.91 18.64 -8.31
N MET A 129 53.46 18.45 -7.06
CA MET A 129 52.04 18.61 -6.70
C MET A 129 51.53 20.02 -7.00
N MET A 130 52.29 21.07 -6.63
CA MET A 130 51.88 22.46 -6.87
C MET A 130 51.79 22.80 -8.36
N ARG A 131 52.60 22.15 -9.21
CA ARG A 131 52.50 22.29 -10.67
C ARG A 131 51.37 21.44 -11.25
N ALA A 132 51.11 20.26 -10.70
CA ALA A 132 49.99 19.41 -11.09
C ALA A 132 48.63 20.06 -10.80
N THR A 133 48.50 20.83 -9.71
CA THR A 133 47.26 21.59 -9.43
C THR A 133 47.00 22.72 -10.45
N LYS A 134 48.00 23.11 -11.24
CA LYS A 134 47.84 24.08 -12.34
C LYS A 134 47.51 23.42 -13.68
N ASP A 135 47.49 22.10 -13.75
CA ASP A 135 47.06 21.37 -14.93
C ASP A 135 45.54 21.46 -15.10
N ASP A 136 45.07 21.73 -16.31
CA ASP A 136 43.66 21.99 -16.59
C ASP A 136 42.80 20.73 -16.36
N ASP A 137 43.33 19.53 -16.64
CA ASP A 137 42.58 18.28 -16.46
C ASP A 137 42.47 17.92 -14.97
N VAL A 138 43.53 18.19 -14.19
CA VAL A 138 43.51 18.02 -12.73
C VAL A 138 42.49 18.98 -12.09
N GLN A 139 42.43 20.23 -12.54
CA GLN A 139 41.46 21.20 -12.02
C GLN A 139 40.03 20.82 -12.34
N ARG A 140 39.77 20.32 -13.57
CA ARG A 140 38.45 19.81 -13.95
C ARG A 140 38.06 18.61 -13.10
N GLY A 141 38.98 17.66 -12.88
CA GLY A 141 38.74 16.51 -12.00
C GLY A 141 38.40 16.91 -10.57
N MET A 142 39.16 17.85 -9.98
CA MET A 142 38.87 18.40 -8.66
C MET A 142 37.51 19.10 -8.58
N ALA A 143 37.13 19.86 -9.60
CA ALA A 143 35.84 20.55 -9.65
C ALA A 143 34.67 19.55 -9.65
N VAL A 144 34.77 18.47 -10.43
CA VAL A 144 33.76 17.39 -10.46
C VAL A 144 33.67 16.70 -9.10
N MET A 145 34.81 16.38 -8.49
CA MET A 145 34.86 15.74 -7.16
C MET A 145 34.22 16.63 -6.08
N LEU A 146 34.49 17.94 -6.10
CA LEU A 146 33.89 18.92 -5.19
C LEU A 146 32.36 19.02 -5.40
N GLU A 147 31.89 18.96 -6.64
CA GLU A 147 30.46 18.98 -6.94
C GLU A 147 29.74 17.70 -6.44
N VAL A 148 30.36 16.53 -6.61
CA VAL A 148 29.85 15.27 -6.03
C VAL A 148 29.74 15.38 -4.51
N LEU A 149 30.81 15.84 -3.85
CA LEU A 149 30.83 16.08 -2.40
C LEU A 149 29.74 17.05 -1.96
N ARG A 150 29.52 18.14 -2.72
CA ARG A 150 28.48 19.14 -2.44
C ARG A 150 27.08 18.55 -2.54
N ARG A 151 26.81 17.74 -3.56
CA ARG A 151 25.53 17.05 -3.74
C ARG A 151 25.25 16.04 -2.64
N VAL A 152 26.24 15.23 -2.27
CA VAL A 152 26.13 14.29 -1.14
C VAL A 152 25.85 15.04 0.16
N GLY A 153 26.59 16.12 0.42
CA GLY A 153 26.38 16.96 1.61
C GLY A 153 24.98 17.59 1.67
N HIS A 154 24.46 18.09 0.55
CA HIS A 154 23.09 18.60 0.48
C HIS A 154 22.04 17.50 0.74
N GLY A 155 22.26 16.28 0.24
CA GLY A 155 21.38 15.13 0.50
C GLY A 155 21.30 14.77 1.99
N VAL A 156 22.45 14.68 2.67
CA VAL A 156 22.53 14.39 4.11
C VAL A 156 21.87 15.51 4.94
N ASN A 157 22.12 16.77 4.59
CA ASN A 157 21.50 17.91 5.27
C ASN A 157 19.98 17.96 5.08
N ALA A 158 19.46 17.58 3.91
CA ALA A 158 18.02 17.54 3.67
C ALA A 158 17.32 16.45 4.51
N MET A 159 17.95 15.28 4.67
CA MET A 159 17.42 14.19 5.51
C MET A 159 17.41 14.58 7.00
N THR A 160 18.53 15.13 7.49
CA THR A 160 18.65 15.57 8.89
C THR A 160 17.69 16.71 9.22
N ALA A 161 17.52 17.69 8.33
CA ALA A 161 16.54 18.76 8.50
C ALA A 161 15.08 18.26 8.50
N LYS A 162 14.76 17.25 7.68
CA LYS A 162 13.42 16.64 7.66
C LYS A 162 13.13 15.85 8.95
N GLN A 163 14.14 15.13 9.45
CA GLN A 163 14.07 14.41 10.72
C GLN A 163 13.85 15.38 11.90
N GLN A 164 14.68 16.43 12.00
CA GLN A 164 14.56 17.46 13.05
C GLN A 164 13.19 18.14 13.05
N ARG A 165 12.65 18.48 11.88
CA ARG A 165 11.29 19.07 11.78
C ARG A 165 10.18 18.10 12.23
N ALA A 166 10.37 16.80 12.03
CA ALA A 166 9.42 15.79 12.51
C ALA A 166 9.50 15.65 14.04
N ASP A 167 10.72 15.64 14.58
CA ASP A 167 10.98 15.58 16.03
C ASP A 167 10.46 16.83 16.75
N ASP A 168 10.68 18.02 16.19
CA ASP A 168 10.16 19.29 16.71
C ASP A 168 8.62 19.34 16.68
N ARG A 169 8.01 18.81 15.62
CA ARG A 169 6.55 18.68 15.55
C ARG A 169 6.03 17.71 16.60
N GLN A 170 6.72 16.59 16.80
CA GLN A 170 6.36 15.58 17.79
C GLN A 170 6.50 16.12 19.23
N ALA A 171 7.53 16.92 19.50
CA ALA A 171 7.73 17.62 20.76
C ALA A 171 6.62 18.67 21.02
N LYS A 172 6.29 19.49 20.01
CA LYS A 172 5.17 20.46 20.11
C LYS A 172 3.82 19.78 20.30
N LEU A 173 3.58 18.66 19.63
CA LEU A 173 2.37 17.86 19.84
C LEU A 173 2.31 17.27 21.25
N ALA A 174 3.43 16.81 21.81
CA ALA A 174 3.49 16.32 23.19
C ALA A 174 3.25 17.43 24.23
N GLU A 175 3.69 18.66 23.95
CA GLU A 175 3.43 19.84 24.78
C GLU A 175 1.96 20.26 24.74
N ILE A 176 1.36 20.32 23.54
CA ILE A 176 -0.06 20.69 23.34
C ILE A 176 -1.02 19.64 23.93
N LEU A 177 -0.68 18.35 23.84
CA LEU A 177 -1.52 17.26 24.33
C LEU A 177 -1.36 16.99 25.84
N GLY A 178 -0.45 17.71 26.51
CA GLY A 178 -0.15 17.56 27.93
C GLY A 178 0.56 16.24 28.27
N PRO A 179 1.15 16.11 29.47
CA PRO A 179 1.85 14.90 29.87
C PRO A 179 0.90 13.72 29.81
N LYS A 180 1.29 12.65 29.08
CA LYS A 180 0.63 11.35 29.10
C LYS A 180 0.39 10.99 30.55
N ARG A 181 -0.84 11.17 31.01
CA ARG A 181 -1.25 10.78 32.36
C ARG A 181 -1.07 9.27 32.40
N ASN A 182 0.03 8.84 33.02
CA ASN A 182 0.34 7.44 33.25
C ASN A 182 -0.85 6.87 34.00
N ARG A 183 -1.79 6.28 33.27
CA ARG A 183 -2.92 5.59 33.86
C ARG A 183 -2.32 4.29 34.38
N LYS A 184 -1.78 4.39 35.60
CA LYS A 184 -1.39 3.26 36.44
C LYS A 184 -2.56 2.29 36.38
N VAL A 185 -2.34 1.21 35.64
CA VAL A 185 -3.32 0.16 35.39
C VAL A 185 -3.68 -0.37 36.77
N LEU A 186 -4.91 -0.11 37.20
CA LEU A 186 -5.48 -0.76 38.37
C LEU A 186 -5.46 -2.27 38.06
N GLY A 187 -4.74 -3.02 38.90
CA GLY A 187 -4.43 -4.41 38.69
C GLY A 187 -5.68 -5.25 38.41
N THR A 188 -5.77 -5.70 37.17
CA THR A 188 -6.21 -7.04 36.82
C THR A 188 -5.34 -7.41 35.62
N GLU A 189 -4.41 -8.35 35.79
CA GLU A 189 -3.83 -9.06 34.65
C GLU A 189 -4.98 -9.75 33.92
N ARG A 190 -5.55 -9.05 32.95
CA ARG A 190 -6.34 -9.69 31.92
C ARG A 190 -5.32 -10.15 30.90
N ALA A 191 -4.98 -11.43 30.97
CA ALA A 191 -4.24 -12.12 29.92
C ALA A 191 -4.73 -11.65 28.56
N ALA A 192 -3.79 -11.29 27.68
CA ALA A 192 -4.10 -10.93 26.31
C ALA A 192 -5.01 -12.03 25.74
N PRO A 193 -6.19 -11.69 25.17
CA PRO A 193 -6.97 -12.71 24.49
C PRO A 193 -6.07 -13.30 23.40
N PRO A 194 -6.03 -14.63 23.24
CA PRO A 194 -5.24 -15.24 22.18
C PRO A 194 -5.65 -14.60 20.85
N PRO A 195 -4.70 -14.39 19.92
CA PRO A 195 -5.03 -13.78 18.65
C PRO A 195 -6.18 -14.55 18.03
N LYS A 196 -7.34 -13.89 17.87
CA LYS A 196 -8.44 -14.48 17.11
C LYS A 196 -7.88 -14.78 15.74
N ARG A 197 -7.69 -16.06 15.42
CA ARG A 197 -7.51 -16.50 14.03
C ARG A 197 -8.73 -15.97 13.29
N LEU A 198 -8.55 -14.89 12.54
CA LEU A 198 -9.47 -14.53 11.50
C LEU A 198 -9.64 -15.79 10.64
N PRO A 199 -10.86 -16.26 10.37
CA PRO A 199 -11.04 -17.29 9.37
C PRO A 199 -10.38 -16.78 8.09
N ALA A 200 -9.58 -17.65 7.45
CA ALA A 200 -8.96 -17.34 6.17
C ALA A 200 -10.02 -16.71 5.26
N PRO A 201 -9.71 -15.59 4.57
CA PRO A 201 -10.66 -15.04 3.61
C PRO A 201 -10.98 -16.15 2.60
N ALA A 202 -12.24 -16.56 2.56
CA ALA A 202 -12.73 -17.48 1.55
C ALA A 202 -12.30 -16.91 0.19
N ALA A 203 -11.56 -17.71 -0.58
CA ALA A 203 -11.13 -17.37 -1.92
C ALA A 203 -12.36 -17.00 -2.76
N LYS A 204 -12.59 -15.70 -2.95
CA LYS A 204 -13.46 -15.23 -4.02
C LYS A 204 -12.70 -15.45 -5.32
N ALA A 205 -13.30 -16.23 -6.20
CA ALA A 205 -12.84 -16.48 -7.55
C ALA A 205 -12.45 -15.15 -8.24
N PRO A 206 -11.40 -15.15 -9.09
CA PRO A 206 -11.03 -13.96 -9.84
C PRO A 206 -12.20 -13.55 -10.74
N PRO A 207 -12.59 -12.26 -10.80
CA PRO A 207 -13.50 -11.80 -11.83
C PRO A 207 -12.83 -11.97 -13.21
N PRO A 208 -13.59 -12.36 -14.25
CA PRO A 208 -13.01 -12.50 -15.59
C PRO A 208 -12.52 -11.15 -16.11
N ALA A 209 -11.40 -11.20 -16.82
CA ALA A 209 -10.82 -10.09 -17.55
C ALA A 209 -11.86 -9.44 -18.47
N ALA A 210 -12.20 -8.19 -18.20
CA ALA A 210 -12.90 -7.33 -19.13
C ALA A 210 -12.34 -5.90 -19.02
N ALA A 211 -11.57 -5.57 -20.05
CA ALA A 211 -11.30 -4.24 -20.60
C ALA A 211 -11.00 -3.09 -19.63
N CYS A 212 -9.75 -2.64 -19.68
CA CYS A 212 -9.38 -1.25 -19.46
C CYS A 212 -10.32 -0.34 -20.26
N ALA A 213 -11.24 0.33 -19.57
CA ALA A 213 -11.92 1.51 -20.06
C ALA A 213 -11.66 2.62 -19.04
N VAL A 214 -10.89 3.61 -19.46
CA VAL A 214 -10.65 4.87 -18.76
C VAL A 214 -12.00 5.57 -18.56
N PRO A 215 -12.43 5.93 -17.33
CA PRO A 215 -13.52 6.87 -17.20
C PRO A 215 -12.93 8.28 -17.31
N SER A 216 -13.05 8.82 -18.51
CA SER A 216 -12.94 10.25 -18.78
C SER A 216 -13.74 11.04 -17.75
N THR A 217 -13.11 12.11 -17.27
CA THR A 217 -13.70 13.25 -16.57
C THR A 217 -15.06 13.63 -17.17
N LYS A 218 -16.14 13.42 -16.43
CA LYS A 218 -17.43 14.05 -16.68
C LYS A 218 -17.54 15.24 -15.73
N PRO A 219 -17.80 16.47 -16.20
CA PRO A 219 -17.93 17.62 -15.32
C PRO A 219 -19.19 17.42 -14.46
N ALA A 220 -19.00 17.36 -13.14
CA ALA A 220 -20.09 17.29 -12.18
C ALA A 220 -20.85 18.62 -12.21
N VAL A 221 -22.16 18.52 -12.46
CA VAL A 221 -23.08 19.65 -12.55
C VAL A 221 -23.12 20.39 -11.20
N ALA A 222 -22.87 21.71 -11.22
CA ALA A 222 -22.96 22.57 -10.04
C ALA A 222 -24.40 22.65 -9.54
N ALA A 223 -24.63 22.43 -8.24
CA ALA A 223 -25.98 22.38 -7.65
C ALA A 223 -26.19 23.38 -6.51
N GLY A 224 -25.16 24.10 -6.05
CA GLY A 224 -25.29 25.14 -5.03
C GLY A 224 -24.10 26.10 -4.98
N THR A 225 -24.27 27.20 -4.25
CA THR A 225 -23.25 28.25 -4.07
C THR A 225 -23.01 28.48 -2.58
N ILE A 226 -21.77 28.37 -2.14
CA ILE A 226 -21.32 28.75 -0.78
C ILE A 226 -20.30 29.88 -0.97
N ASP A 227 -20.59 31.07 -0.43
CA ASP A 227 -19.75 32.29 -0.57
C ASP A 227 -19.27 32.57 -2.01
N GLY A 228 -20.17 32.46 -2.99
CA GLY A 228 -19.87 32.76 -4.39
C GLY A 228 -19.15 31.65 -5.17
N VAL A 229 -18.80 30.52 -4.54
CA VAL A 229 -18.12 29.39 -5.19
C VAL A 229 -19.08 28.24 -5.48
N ALA A 230 -18.93 27.62 -6.65
CA ALA A 230 -19.77 26.49 -7.09
C ALA A 230 -19.45 25.21 -6.32
N VAL A 231 -20.51 24.62 -5.74
CA VAL A 231 -20.47 23.40 -4.94
C VAL A 231 -21.37 22.33 -5.58
N THR A 232 -20.94 21.08 -5.51
CA THR A 232 -21.69 19.90 -5.96
C THR A 232 -22.87 19.59 -5.03
N ALA A 233 -23.82 18.78 -5.48
CA ALA A 233 -24.99 18.38 -4.67
C ALA A 233 -24.63 17.68 -3.34
N ASP A 234 -23.45 17.05 -3.29
CA ASP A 234 -22.90 16.40 -2.09
C ASP A 234 -22.16 17.38 -1.15
N GLY A 235 -22.08 18.66 -1.51
CA GLY A 235 -21.40 19.71 -0.73
C GLY A 235 -19.88 19.80 -0.94
N TYR A 236 -19.33 19.20 -2.02
CA TYR A 236 -17.91 19.32 -2.36
C TYR A 236 -17.66 20.44 -3.37
N LEU A 237 -16.52 21.11 -3.26
CA LEU A 237 -16.09 22.16 -4.18
C LEU A 237 -15.80 21.60 -5.57
N VAL A 238 -16.32 22.29 -6.60
CA VAL A 238 -16.06 21.96 -8.01
C VAL A 238 -14.63 22.31 -8.40
N ASP A 239 -14.11 23.42 -7.88
CA ASP A 239 -12.72 23.84 -8.06
C ASP A 239 -11.99 23.89 -6.71
N ALA A 240 -11.02 22.98 -6.54
CA ALA A 240 -10.18 22.92 -5.33
C ALA A 240 -9.23 24.12 -5.19
N LYS A 241 -8.96 24.86 -6.28
CA LYS A 241 -8.13 26.08 -6.28
C LYS A 241 -8.87 27.30 -5.74
N ALA A 242 -10.19 27.32 -5.84
CA ALA A 242 -11.04 28.39 -5.32
C ALA A 242 -11.23 28.33 -3.79
N TRP A 243 -10.62 27.34 -3.12
CA TRP A 243 -10.74 27.19 -1.68
C TRP A 243 -9.97 28.27 -0.92
N THR A 244 -10.63 28.88 0.07
CA THR A 244 -10.04 29.79 1.04
C THR A 244 -10.30 29.29 2.46
N ARG A 245 -9.52 29.80 3.43
CA ARG A 245 -9.70 29.44 4.84
C ARG A 245 -11.09 29.84 5.37
N GLU A 246 -11.62 30.95 4.89
CA GLU A 246 -12.97 31.46 5.22
C GLU A 246 -14.06 30.50 4.73
N LEU A 247 -13.91 29.97 3.53
CA LEU A 247 -14.81 28.96 2.96
C LEU A 247 -14.78 27.66 3.79
N GLY A 248 -13.61 27.26 4.29
CA GLY A 248 -13.48 26.14 5.22
C GLY A 248 -14.27 26.34 6.52
N VAL A 249 -14.30 27.57 7.05
CA VAL A 249 -15.12 27.93 8.22
C VAL A 249 -16.61 27.87 7.90
N ALA A 250 -17.03 28.40 6.75
CA ALA A 250 -18.42 28.35 6.31
C ALA A 250 -18.92 26.91 6.13
N ILE A 251 -18.10 26.03 5.55
CA ILE A 251 -18.41 24.59 5.40
C ILE A 251 -18.48 23.90 6.76
N ALA A 252 -17.60 24.23 7.70
CA ALA A 252 -17.64 23.67 9.06
C ALA A 252 -18.89 24.09 9.83
N ALA A 253 -19.28 25.36 9.71
CA ALA A 253 -20.50 25.88 10.31
C ALA A 253 -21.75 25.15 9.77
N ALA A 254 -21.80 24.86 8.47
CA ALA A 254 -22.87 24.09 7.84
C ALA A 254 -22.94 22.62 8.33
N GLU A 255 -21.81 22.03 8.70
CA GLU A 255 -21.73 20.67 9.26
C GLU A 255 -21.89 20.65 10.80
N GLY A 256 -22.04 21.81 11.44
CA GLY A 256 -22.12 21.95 12.90
C GLY A 256 -20.82 21.57 13.63
N LEU A 257 -19.67 21.72 12.98
CA LEU A 257 -18.35 21.45 13.55
C LEU A 257 -17.64 22.75 13.92
N THR A 258 -17.11 22.83 15.15
CA THR A 258 -16.24 23.94 15.57
C THR A 258 -14.79 23.59 15.26
N LEU A 259 -14.17 24.32 14.33
CA LEU A 259 -12.78 24.08 13.95
C LEU A 259 -11.83 24.58 15.03
N THR A 260 -11.17 23.66 15.71
CA THR A 260 -10.01 23.95 16.58
C THR A 260 -8.70 23.88 15.79
N ASP A 261 -7.59 24.32 16.37
CA ASP A 261 -6.26 24.27 15.72
C ASP A 261 -5.86 22.85 15.28
N ALA A 262 -6.29 21.82 16.02
CA ALA A 262 -6.08 20.42 15.65
C ALA A 262 -6.82 20.04 14.36
N HIS A 263 -8.01 20.61 14.12
CA HIS A 263 -8.76 20.39 12.88
C HIS A 263 -8.06 21.08 11.70
N TRP A 264 -7.55 22.30 11.91
CA TRP A 264 -6.80 23.03 10.89
C TRP A 264 -5.52 22.31 10.46
N ALA A 265 -4.77 21.75 11.41
CA ALA A 265 -3.57 20.98 11.10
C ALA A 265 -3.86 19.78 10.17
N LEU A 266 -4.98 19.07 10.38
CA LEU A 266 -5.40 17.96 9.50
C LEU A 266 -5.87 18.43 8.13
N ILE A 267 -6.60 19.55 8.07
CA ILE A 267 -7.06 20.15 6.81
C ILE A 267 -5.87 20.59 5.96
N ASP A 268 -4.89 21.26 6.56
CA ASP A 268 -3.69 21.74 5.87
C ASP A 268 -2.83 20.59 5.34
N VAL A 269 -2.68 19.53 6.13
CA VAL A 269 -1.99 18.30 5.69
C VAL A 269 -2.72 17.66 4.51
N ALA A 270 -4.06 17.59 4.55
CA ALA A 270 -4.84 17.02 3.46
C ALA A 270 -4.69 17.83 2.16
N ARG A 271 -4.63 19.17 2.26
CA ARG A 271 -4.38 20.05 1.11
C ARG A 271 -2.97 19.93 0.56
N ALA A 272 -1.97 19.84 1.44
CA ALA A 272 -0.57 19.64 1.02
C ALA A 272 -0.36 18.30 0.31
N ASP A 273 -1.03 17.25 0.77
CA ASP A 273 -0.99 15.93 0.15
C ASP A 273 -1.75 15.90 -1.20
N PHE A 274 -2.87 16.63 -1.32
CA PHE A 274 -3.55 16.81 -2.60
C PHE A 274 -2.70 17.58 -3.61
N ALA A 275 -1.96 18.61 -3.17
CA ALA A 275 -1.09 19.39 -4.04
C ALA A 275 0.05 18.54 -4.63
N THR A 276 0.51 17.51 -3.91
CA THR A 276 1.58 16.63 -4.39
C THR A 276 1.07 15.45 -5.21
N THR A 277 -0.13 14.92 -4.90
CA THR A 277 -0.63 13.68 -5.52
C THR A 277 -1.77 13.86 -6.50
N GLY A 278 -2.45 15.00 -6.49
CA GLY A 278 -3.63 15.27 -7.31
C GLY A 278 -4.87 14.44 -6.95
N VAL A 279 -4.82 13.63 -5.89
CA VAL A 279 -5.91 12.75 -5.46
C VAL A 279 -6.30 13.07 -4.02
N SER A 280 -7.60 13.13 -3.71
CA SER A 280 -8.05 13.40 -2.34
C SER A 280 -7.62 12.27 -1.40
N PRO A 281 -6.97 12.57 -0.26
CA PRO A 281 -6.48 11.56 0.66
C PRO A 281 -7.62 10.82 1.37
N ASN A 282 -7.46 9.51 1.53
CA ASN A 282 -8.31 8.68 2.38
C ASN A 282 -7.81 8.66 3.84
N ILE A 283 -8.59 8.09 4.77
CA ILE A 283 -8.23 8.05 6.20
C ILE A 283 -6.85 7.40 6.42
N ARG A 284 -6.54 6.31 5.70
CA ARG A 284 -5.24 5.62 5.83
C ARG A 284 -4.08 6.51 5.40
N ARG A 285 -4.23 7.24 4.29
CA ARG A 285 -3.23 8.19 3.80
C ARG A 285 -3.07 9.36 4.76
N LEU A 286 -4.17 9.89 5.31
CA LEU A 286 -4.12 10.93 6.35
C LEU A 286 -3.38 10.46 7.60
N THR A 287 -3.61 9.22 8.07
CA THR A 287 -2.86 8.69 9.23
C THR A 287 -1.36 8.56 8.95
N GLN A 288 -0.97 8.22 7.71
CA GLN A 288 0.44 8.08 7.32
C GLN A 288 1.13 9.44 7.15
N VAL A 289 0.47 10.39 6.47
CA VAL A 289 1.06 11.70 6.15
C VAL A 289 1.05 12.62 7.38
N ALA A 290 -0.02 12.59 8.18
CA ALA A 290 -0.09 13.36 9.41
C ALA A 290 0.64 12.69 10.58
N ASN A 291 0.99 11.40 10.48
CA ASN A 291 1.52 10.57 11.57
C ASN A 291 0.63 10.62 12.84
N VAL A 292 -0.69 10.65 12.64
CA VAL A 292 -1.70 10.70 13.70
C VAL A 292 -2.43 9.35 13.74
N ALA A 293 -2.71 8.84 14.94
CA ALA A 293 -3.45 7.61 15.10
C ALA A 293 -4.89 7.77 14.60
N THR A 294 -5.43 6.73 13.96
CA THR A 294 -6.82 6.70 13.47
C THR A 294 -7.81 7.12 14.56
N LYS A 295 -7.59 6.69 15.81
CA LYS A 295 -8.44 7.02 16.96
C LYS A 295 -8.56 8.52 17.22
N ASP A 296 -7.47 9.27 17.07
CA ASP A 296 -7.45 10.70 17.35
C ASP A 296 -8.17 11.48 16.24
N ILE A 297 -8.07 11.00 14.99
CA ILE A 297 -8.83 11.55 13.86
C ILE A 297 -10.35 11.34 14.07
N TYR A 298 -10.78 10.17 14.56
CA TYR A 298 -12.19 9.92 14.90
C TYR A 298 -12.66 10.72 16.12
N ALA A 299 -11.76 11.12 17.02
CA ALA A 299 -12.10 11.99 18.15
C ALA A 299 -12.38 13.43 17.71
N LEU A 300 -11.67 13.91 16.68
CA LEU A 300 -11.88 15.24 16.09
C LEU A 300 -13.07 15.24 15.12
N PHE A 301 -13.20 14.20 14.28
CA PHE A 301 -14.26 14.08 13.28
C PHE A 301 -15.10 12.82 13.53
N PRO A 302 -16.13 12.89 14.40
CA PRO A 302 -16.90 11.70 14.81
C PRO A 302 -17.78 11.15 13.68
N LYS A 303 -18.21 11.99 12.73
CA LYS A 303 -19.00 11.60 11.56
C LYS A 303 -18.10 11.52 10.33
N ALA A 304 -17.73 10.30 9.93
CA ALA A 304 -17.02 9.99 8.68
C ALA A 304 -15.78 10.90 8.40
N PRO A 305 -14.66 10.71 9.13
CA PRO A 305 -13.52 11.63 9.13
C PRO A 305 -12.94 11.91 7.74
N GLY A 306 -12.80 10.88 6.89
CA GLY A 306 -12.25 11.08 5.54
C GLY A 306 -13.13 11.96 4.66
N ARG A 307 -14.46 11.85 4.77
CA ARG A 307 -15.40 12.68 3.99
C ARG A 307 -15.47 14.09 4.56
N ALA A 308 -15.50 14.22 5.87
CA ALA A 308 -15.52 15.52 6.56
C ALA A 308 -14.26 16.34 6.25
N ILE A 309 -13.07 15.73 6.39
CA ILE A 309 -11.79 16.39 6.11
C ILE A 309 -11.68 16.80 4.63
N ALA A 310 -12.03 15.90 3.69
CA ALA A 310 -11.99 16.23 2.27
C ALA A 310 -12.95 17.39 1.91
N LYS A 311 -14.15 17.39 2.50
CA LYS A 311 -15.14 18.46 2.29
C LYS A 311 -14.66 19.80 2.84
N LEU A 312 -14.14 19.81 4.08
CA LEU A 312 -13.59 21.00 4.73
C LEU A 312 -12.34 21.55 4.03
N ALA A 313 -11.50 20.66 3.50
CA ALA A 313 -10.31 21.00 2.74
C ALA A 313 -10.62 21.44 1.28
N GLY A 314 -11.90 21.39 0.87
CA GLY A 314 -12.33 21.72 -0.48
C GLY A 314 -11.80 20.78 -1.56
N LEU A 315 -11.58 19.53 -1.18
CA LEU A 315 -11.06 18.48 -2.06
C LEU A 315 -12.22 17.72 -2.73
N PRO A 316 -12.00 17.16 -3.93
CA PRO A 316 -13.00 16.31 -4.57
C PRO A 316 -13.28 15.07 -3.72
N LYS A 317 -14.47 14.48 -3.90
CA LYS A 317 -14.90 13.29 -3.17
C LYS A 317 -13.83 12.18 -3.24
N PRO A 318 -13.32 11.66 -2.11
CA PRO A 318 -12.26 10.67 -2.12
C PRO A 318 -12.74 9.38 -2.79
N ALA A 319 -11.93 8.86 -3.71
CA ALA A 319 -12.16 7.58 -4.35
C ALA A 319 -11.84 6.44 -3.36
N GLY A 320 -12.81 6.08 -2.54
CA GLY A 320 -12.71 4.95 -1.62
C GLY A 320 -14.06 4.64 -1.00
N CYS A 321 -14.58 3.44 -1.28
CA CYS A 321 -15.70 2.89 -0.53
C CYS A 321 -15.27 2.69 0.92
N LEU A 322 -15.92 3.41 1.84
CA LEU A 322 -15.97 3.06 3.26
C LEU A 322 -16.96 1.92 3.45
#